data_AF-A0A543DTJ9-F1
#
_entry.id   AF-A0A543DTJ9-F1
#
_cell.length_a   1.000
_cell.length_b   1.000
_cell.length_c   1.000
_cell.angle_alpha   90.00
_cell.angle_beta   90.00
_cell.angle_gamma   90.00
#
_symmetry.space_group_name_H-M   'P 1'
#
loop_
_entity.id
_entity.type
_entity.pdbx_description
1 polymer ?
#
loop_
_entity_poly.entity_id
_entity_poly.type
_entity_poly.pdbx_seq_one_letter_code
_entity_poly.pdbx_strand_id
1 'polypeptide(L)'
;MAYNLSPTTAPVFSLPDHALVTLEGPDAVAFAHAQFANDVAALAPGHWQWNAWLTPKGRVIAVFALARLSGDRLWLVLPDHPAGPFAEALRRFVFRRKLKIDVPDDIAVSGAFAAPIRAQGAMLDEAEGAIEFDAGGDGGPRMWRIGPPATEDPASQAAWQVADLRHGLPRLPASQREQWTPQQLALDRLSAYSVKKGCYPGQEIVARTHFLGKAKRSLQCFSANGTVAVGTPVREGDRDVGEVACVSTDGEGSVLLAVMPLEHAGTGLFADSHPLTRQPLLDGLRR
;
A
#
# COMPACT_ATOMS: atom_id res chain seq x y z
N MET A 1 -15.95 29.83 34.33
CA MET A 1 -16.37 29.40 32.97
C MET A 1 -15.20 28.63 32.39
N ALA A 2 -15.25 27.31 32.46
CA ALA A 2 -14.22 26.44 31.90
C ALA A 2 -14.41 26.39 30.38
N TYR A 3 -13.41 26.81 29.62
CA TYR A 3 -13.36 26.54 28.20
C TYR A 3 -13.08 25.04 28.04
N ASN A 4 -14.13 24.27 27.77
CA ASN A 4 -14.01 22.94 27.20
C ASN A 4 -13.40 23.11 25.80
N LEU A 5 -12.08 22.96 25.71
CA LEU A 5 -11.45 22.60 24.45
C LEU A 5 -11.78 21.13 24.22
N SER A 6 -12.91 20.88 23.57
CA SER A 6 -13.12 19.60 22.91
C SER A 6 -11.91 19.36 22.00
N PRO A 7 -11.27 18.18 22.03
CA PRO A 7 -10.21 17.88 21.09
C PRO A 7 -10.84 18.00 19.69
N THR A 8 -10.43 19.01 18.93
CA THR A 8 -10.86 19.15 17.54
C THR A 8 -10.40 17.90 16.81
N THR A 9 -11.29 16.95 16.59
CA THR A 9 -11.06 15.78 15.76
C THR A 9 -10.67 16.30 14.38
N ALA A 10 -9.50 15.89 13.87
CA ALA A 10 -9.09 16.29 12.53
C ALA A 10 -10.19 15.88 11.54
N PRO A 11 -10.50 16.72 10.53
CA PRO A 11 -11.57 16.42 9.60
C PRO A 11 -11.24 15.12 8.85
N VAL A 12 -12.24 14.25 8.77
CA VAL A 12 -12.19 13.04 7.95
C VAL A 12 -12.53 13.42 6.51
N PHE A 13 -11.75 12.93 5.56
CA PHE A 13 -11.94 13.18 4.13
C PHE A 13 -11.96 11.88 3.33
N SER A 14 -12.64 11.89 2.19
CA SER A 14 -12.72 10.72 1.33
C SER A 14 -11.36 10.40 0.70
N LEU A 15 -11.09 9.12 0.50
CA LEU A 15 -9.93 8.62 -0.23
C LEU A 15 -10.40 7.87 -1.48
N PRO A 16 -10.81 8.57 -2.55
CA PRO A 16 -11.48 7.97 -3.71
C PRO A 16 -10.61 6.94 -4.47
N ASP A 17 -9.28 7.06 -4.38
CA ASP A 17 -8.35 6.09 -4.96
C ASP A 17 -8.29 4.78 -4.16
N HIS A 18 -8.67 4.81 -2.87
CA HIS A 18 -8.65 3.63 -2.01
C HIS A 18 -9.93 2.82 -2.21
N ALA A 19 -9.81 1.74 -2.98
CA ALA A 19 -10.93 0.88 -3.28
C ALA A 19 -11.10 -0.22 -2.21
N LEU A 20 -12.32 -0.69 -2.02
CA LEU A 20 -12.66 -1.77 -1.09
C LEU A 20 -13.12 -3.01 -1.84
N VAL A 21 -12.55 -4.16 -1.50
CA VAL A 21 -13.01 -5.49 -1.94
C VAL A 21 -13.23 -6.36 -0.72
N THR A 22 -14.33 -7.11 -0.67
CA THR A 22 -14.65 -8.01 0.45
C THR A 22 -14.59 -9.46 0.00
N LEU A 23 -14.12 -10.34 0.88
CA LEU A 23 -14.17 -11.80 0.73
C LEU A 23 -14.94 -12.34 1.93
N GLU A 24 -16.07 -12.97 1.69
CA GLU A 24 -16.93 -13.50 2.75
C GLU A 24 -17.31 -14.97 2.50
N GLY A 25 -17.18 -15.80 3.53
CA GLY A 25 -17.58 -17.21 3.50
C GLY A 25 -16.52 -18.14 4.09
N PRO A 26 -16.89 -19.41 4.36
CA PRO A 26 -16.05 -20.34 5.11
C PRO A 26 -14.69 -20.65 4.45
N ASP A 27 -14.57 -20.48 3.13
CA ASP A 27 -13.31 -20.65 2.41
C ASP A 27 -12.50 -19.35 2.23
N ALA A 28 -12.97 -18.19 2.69
CA ALA A 28 -12.36 -16.88 2.39
C ALA A 28 -10.88 -16.80 2.83
N VAL A 29 -10.57 -17.23 4.05
CA VAL A 29 -9.19 -17.23 4.59
C VAL A 29 -8.30 -18.19 3.82
N ALA A 30 -8.76 -19.42 3.55
CA ALA A 30 -7.99 -20.41 2.82
C ALA A 30 -7.73 -19.97 1.37
N PHE A 31 -8.73 -19.36 0.73
CA PHE A 31 -8.61 -18.79 -0.61
C PHE A 31 -7.60 -17.63 -0.64
N ALA A 32 -7.76 -16.64 0.24
CA ALA A 32 -6.83 -15.51 0.35
C ALA A 32 -5.40 -15.98 0.68
N HIS A 33 -5.25 -16.98 1.57
CA HIS A 33 -3.95 -17.58 1.87
C HIS A 33 -3.32 -18.25 0.64
N ALA A 34 -4.11 -18.87 -0.25
CA ALA A 34 -3.56 -19.50 -1.45
C ALA A 34 -3.20 -18.48 -2.55
N GLN A 35 -3.82 -17.29 -2.56
CA GLN A 35 -3.63 -16.30 -3.62
C GLN A 35 -2.60 -15.22 -3.28
N PHE A 36 -2.55 -14.75 -2.03
CA PHE A 36 -1.79 -13.57 -1.65
C PHE A 36 -0.43 -13.91 -1.06
N ALA A 37 0.50 -12.97 -1.11
CA ALA A 37 1.91 -13.19 -0.81
C ALA A 37 2.22 -13.29 0.69
N ASN A 38 1.35 -12.80 1.58
CA ASN A 38 1.55 -12.83 3.03
C ASN A 38 0.76 -13.96 3.72
N ASP A 39 1.13 -14.29 4.96
CA ASP A 39 0.51 -15.36 5.73
C ASP A 39 -0.87 -14.95 6.26
N VAL A 40 -1.91 -15.23 5.49
CA VAL A 40 -3.30 -14.92 5.88
C VAL A 40 -3.83 -15.88 6.96
N ALA A 41 -3.20 -17.05 7.14
CA ALA A 41 -3.69 -18.03 8.12
C ALA A 41 -3.27 -17.61 9.54
N ALA A 42 -2.12 -16.96 9.66
CA ALA A 42 -1.62 -16.37 10.90
C ALA A 42 -2.34 -15.06 11.30
N LEU A 43 -3.08 -14.42 10.37
CA LEU A 43 -3.79 -13.18 10.65
C LEU A 43 -4.99 -13.44 11.56
N ALA A 44 -4.97 -12.86 12.77
CA ALA A 44 -6.04 -12.99 13.74
C ALA A 44 -7.28 -12.16 13.35
N PRO A 45 -8.51 -12.59 13.73
CA PRO A 45 -9.67 -11.71 13.67
C PRO A 45 -9.45 -10.42 14.47
N GLY A 46 -10.07 -9.33 14.02
CA GLY A 46 -9.86 -7.98 14.55
C GLY A 46 -8.49 -7.39 14.21
N HIS A 47 -7.71 -8.01 13.31
CA HIS A 47 -6.40 -7.51 12.90
C HIS A 47 -6.30 -7.32 11.39
N TRP A 48 -5.34 -6.52 10.96
CA TRP A 48 -4.97 -6.35 9.57
C TRP A 48 -3.45 -6.44 9.36
N GLN A 49 -3.06 -6.73 8.13
CA GLN A 49 -1.65 -6.74 7.71
C GLN A 49 -1.52 -6.23 6.28
N TRP A 50 -0.33 -5.76 5.91
CA TRP A 50 -0.02 -5.55 4.50
C TRP A 50 0.06 -6.88 3.75
N ASN A 51 -0.38 -6.86 2.51
CA ASN A 51 -0.30 -8.00 1.62
C ASN A 51 -0.06 -7.53 0.19
N ALA A 52 0.37 -8.46 -0.66
CA ALA A 52 0.54 -8.22 -2.08
C ALA A 52 -0.08 -9.37 -2.87
N TRP A 53 -0.61 -9.05 -4.05
CA TRP A 53 -1.01 -10.06 -5.04
C TRP A 53 -0.01 -10.06 -6.18
N LEU A 54 0.45 -11.24 -6.58
CA LEU A 54 1.54 -11.38 -7.55
C LEU A 54 1.10 -12.18 -8.78
N THR A 55 1.75 -11.92 -9.90
CA THR A 55 1.72 -12.80 -11.05
C THR A 55 2.47 -14.10 -10.77
N PRO A 56 2.26 -15.17 -11.55
CA PRO A 56 3.06 -16.40 -11.45
C PRO A 56 4.58 -16.17 -11.64
N LYS A 57 4.97 -15.06 -12.27
CA LYS A 57 6.38 -14.65 -12.44
C LYS A 57 6.91 -13.81 -11.25
N GLY A 58 6.17 -13.73 -10.14
CA GLY A 58 6.57 -13.00 -8.94
C GLY A 58 6.55 -11.48 -9.09
N ARG A 59 5.73 -10.95 -10.01
CA ARG A 59 5.58 -9.51 -10.22
C ARG A 59 4.36 -8.97 -9.49
N VAL A 60 4.48 -7.78 -8.90
CA VAL A 60 3.43 -7.20 -8.05
C VAL A 60 2.27 -6.68 -8.92
N ILE A 61 1.08 -7.24 -8.72
CA ILE A 61 -0.19 -6.78 -9.31
C ILE A 61 -0.76 -5.64 -8.46
N ALA A 62 -0.80 -5.83 -7.14
CA ALA A 62 -1.32 -4.86 -6.18
C ALA A 62 -0.66 -5.03 -4.80
N VAL A 63 -0.61 -3.94 -4.03
CA VAL A 63 -0.28 -3.91 -2.60
C VAL A 63 -1.52 -3.40 -1.87
N PHE A 64 -1.91 -4.04 -0.78
CA PHE A 64 -3.16 -3.71 -0.08
C PHE A 64 -3.08 -4.07 1.40
N ALA A 65 -3.91 -3.41 2.21
CA ALA A 65 -4.15 -3.83 3.58
C ALA A 65 -5.25 -4.89 3.60
N LEU A 66 -4.95 -6.05 4.19
CA LEU A 66 -5.89 -7.14 4.37
C LEU A 66 -6.34 -7.19 5.83
N ALA A 67 -7.59 -6.85 6.09
CA ALA A 67 -8.23 -6.92 7.39
C ALA A 67 -9.02 -8.22 7.54
N ARG A 68 -8.93 -8.85 8.70
CA ARG A 68 -9.78 -9.97 9.08
C ARG A 68 -10.77 -9.51 10.14
N LEU A 69 -12.01 -9.27 9.74
CA LEU A 69 -13.06 -8.79 10.65
C LEU A 69 -13.58 -9.91 11.55
N SER A 70 -13.75 -11.10 10.99
CA SER A 70 -14.24 -12.30 11.69
C SER A 70 -13.52 -13.56 11.20
N GLY A 71 -14.00 -14.74 11.61
CA GLY A 71 -13.45 -16.01 11.15
C GLY A 71 -13.45 -16.19 9.63
N ASP A 72 -14.44 -15.61 8.94
CA ASP A 72 -14.83 -15.85 7.55
C ASP A 72 -15.03 -14.57 6.72
N ARG A 73 -14.77 -13.38 7.29
CA ARG A 73 -14.91 -12.10 6.60
C ARG A 73 -13.57 -11.37 6.54
N LEU A 74 -13.12 -11.10 5.32
CA LEU A 74 -11.91 -10.32 5.03
C LEU A 74 -12.26 -9.08 4.21
N TRP A 75 -11.62 -7.97 4.53
CA TRP A 75 -11.68 -6.73 3.73
C TRP A 75 -10.29 -6.40 3.19
N LEU A 76 -10.24 -5.96 1.92
CA LEU A 76 -9.04 -5.50 1.25
C LEU A 76 -9.19 -4.01 0.95
N VAL A 77 -8.34 -3.19 1.55
CA VAL A 77 -8.19 -1.78 1.18
C VAL A 77 -7.07 -1.68 0.16
N LEU A 78 -7.44 -1.39 -1.08
CA LEU A 78 -6.58 -1.28 -2.25
C LEU A 78 -6.25 0.19 -2.47
N PRO A 79 -5.07 0.69 -2.08
CA PRO A 79 -4.82 2.11 -2.09
C PRO A 79 -4.83 2.69 -3.52
N ASP A 80 -4.40 1.94 -4.52
CA ASP A 80 -4.11 2.41 -5.88
C ASP A 80 -4.62 1.48 -7.02
N HIS A 81 -5.48 0.51 -6.67
CA HIS A 81 -6.00 -0.47 -7.62
C HIS A 81 -7.53 -0.47 -7.62
N PRO A 82 -8.18 -0.32 -8.80
CA PRO A 82 -9.64 -0.26 -8.86
C PRO A 82 -10.26 -1.60 -8.42
N ALA A 83 -11.28 -1.53 -7.56
CA ALA A 83 -11.91 -2.70 -6.95
C ALA A 83 -12.58 -3.63 -7.97
N GLY A 84 -13.31 -3.08 -8.95
CA GLY A 84 -14.00 -3.88 -9.98
C GLY A 84 -13.07 -4.80 -10.76
N PRO A 85 -12.06 -4.27 -11.47
CA PRO A 85 -11.07 -5.10 -12.17
C PRO A 85 -10.29 -6.06 -11.26
N PHE A 86 -9.98 -5.65 -10.01
CA PHE A 86 -9.33 -6.52 -9.03
C PHE A 86 -10.21 -7.72 -8.67
N ALA A 87 -11.47 -7.46 -8.29
CA ALA A 87 -12.44 -8.49 -7.91
C ALA A 87 -12.73 -9.44 -9.07
N GLU A 88 -12.92 -8.92 -10.29
CA GLU A 88 -13.11 -9.73 -11.50
C GLU A 88 -11.92 -10.64 -11.79
N ALA A 89 -10.69 -10.13 -11.67
CA ALA A 89 -9.50 -10.95 -11.85
C ALA A 89 -9.40 -12.04 -10.76
N LEU A 90 -9.69 -11.70 -9.50
CA LEU A 90 -9.61 -12.62 -8.37
C LEU A 90 -10.70 -13.73 -8.45
N ARG A 91 -11.90 -13.40 -8.92
CA ARG A 91 -13.01 -14.36 -9.13
C ARG A 91 -12.64 -15.52 -10.06
N ARG A 92 -11.73 -15.30 -11.02
CA ARG A 92 -11.25 -16.36 -11.94
C ARG A 92 -10.55 -17.51 -11.22
N PHE A 93 -10.06 -17.28 -10.00
CA PHE A 93 -9.39 -18.28 -9.17
C PHE A 93 -10.34 -18.99 -8.19
N VAL A 94 -11.61 -18.58 -8.11
CA VAL A 94 -12.61 -19.18 -7.23
C VAL A 94 -13.13 -20.48 -7.87
N PHE A 95 -12.40 -21.58 -7.63
CA PHE A 95 -12.80 -22.90 -8.10
C PHE A 95 -13.18 -23.81 -6.92
N ARG A 96 -14.45 -24.23 -6.88
CA ARG A 96 -15.01 -25.12 -5.83
C ARG A 96 -14.79 -24.61 -4.39
N ARG A 97 -14.76 -23.28 -4.20
CA ARG A 97 -14.65 -22.63 -2.90
C ARG A 97 -15.96 -21.94 -2.54
N LYS A 98 -16.37 -22.05 -1.28
CA LYS A 98 -17.52 -21.38 -0.68
C LYS A 98 -17.08 -20.02 -0.13
N LEU A 99 -16.92 -19.05 -1.04
CA LEU A 99 -16.79 -17.64 -0.70
C LEU A 99 -17.49 -16.78 -1.75
N LYS A 100 -17.83 -15.56 -1.34
CA LYS A 100 -18.27 -14.46 -2.19
C LYS A 100 -17.18 -13.40 -2.23
N ILE A 101 -16.96 -12.81 -3.40
CA ILE A 101 -16.09 -11.65 -3.58
C ILE A 101 -16.99 -10.50 -4.03
N ASP A 102 -17.04 -9.41 -3.29
CA ASP A 102 -17.88 -8.24 -3.59
C ASP A 102 -17.08 -6.93 -3.60
N VAL A 103 -17.71 -5.91 -4.17
CA VAL A 103 -17.28 -4.51 -4.14
C VAL A 103 -18.45 -3.73 -3.55
N PRO A 104 -18.41 -3.37 -2.25
CA PRO A 104 -19.48 -2.59 -1.63
C PRO A 104 -19.59 -1.20 -2.26
N ASP A 105 -20.81 -0.66 -2.32
CA ASP A 105 -21.13 0.68 -2.84
C ASP A 105 -21.73 1.62 -1.78
N ASP A 106 -22.09 1.08 -0.61
CA ASP A 106 -22.69 1.78 0.53
C ASP A 106 -21.66 2.25 1.57
N ILE A 107 -20.44 1.72 1.51
CA ILE A 107 -19.32 2.09 2.36
C ILE A 107 -18.10 2.47 1.53
N ALA A 108 -17.30 3.39 2.05
CA ALA A 108 -16.11 3.91 1.39
C ALA A 108 -14.92 3.98 2.35
N VAL A 109 -13.72 4.04 1.76
CA VAL A 109 -12.49 4.32 2.50
C VAL A 109 -12.31 5.82 2.64
N SER A 110 -12.04 6.27 3.85
CA SER A 110 -11.73 7.66 4.20
C SER A 110 -10.49 7.73 5.07
N GLY A 111 -9.90 8.90 5.18
CA GLY A 111 -8.68 9.15 5.93
C GLY A 111 -8.80 10.35 6.85
N ALA A 112 -7.94 10.39 7.86
CA ALA A 112 -7.69 11.60 8.64
C ALA A 112 -6.23 11.66 9.08
N PHE A 113 -5.67 12.87 9.16
CA PHE A 113 -4.38 13.14 9.81
C PHE A 113 -4.55 13.26 11.33
N ALA A 114 -5.06 12.19 11.93
CA ALA A 114 -5.25 12.02 13.36
C ALA A 114 -5.02 10.55 13.75
N ALA A 115 -4.82 10.32 15.04
CA ALA A 115 -4.75 8.96 15.57
C ALA A 115 -6.18 8.39 15.63
N PRO A 116 -6.35 7.08 15.33
CA PRO A 116 -7.61 6.42 15.60
C PRO A 116 -7.97 6.46 17.09
N ILE A 117 -9.24 6.25 17.43
CA ILE A 117 -9.71 6.34 18.82
C ILE A 117 -9.17 5.16 19.64
N ARG A 118 -9.25 3.95 19.08
CA ARG A 118 -8.86 2.70 19.75
C ARG A 118 -8.08 1.70 18.88
N ALA A 119 -8.17 1.80 17.55
CA ALA A 119 -7.32 0.98 16.68
C ALA A 119 -5.85 1.29 16.95
N GLN A 120 -4.97 0.29 16.91
CA GLN A 120 -3.55 0.49 17.22
C GLN A 120 -2.68 -0.53 16.50
N GLY A 121 -1.70 -0.06 15.74
CA GLY A 121 -0.90 -0.93 14.89
C GLY A 121 -1.78 -1.80 14.01
N ALA A 122 -1.65 -3.12 14.15
CA ALA A 122 -2.43 -4.10 13.38
C ALA A 122 -3.85 -4.33 13.93
N MET A 123 -4.17 -3.86 15.13
CA MET A 123 -5.48 -4.07 15.75
C MET A 123 -6.49 -3.06 15.18
N LEU A 124 -7.63 -3.60 14.72
CA LEU A 124 -8.79 -2.85 14.26
C LEU A 124 -9.70 -2.51 15.43
N ASP A 125 -10.49 -1.46 15.29
CA ASP A 125 -11.58 -1.15 16.22
C ASP A 125 -12.74 -0.48 15.48
N GLU A 126 -13.96 -0.61 16.02
CA GLU A 126 -15.14 0.08 15.48
C GLU A 126 -15.44 1.34 16.28
N ALA A 127 -15.46 2.48 15.60
CA ALA A 127 -15.78 3.76 16.20
C ALA A 127 -16.70 4.57 15.30
N GLU A 128 -17.80 5.06 15.90
CA GLU A 128 -18.79 5.94 15.24
C GLU A 128 -19.33 5.35 13.92
N GLY A 129 -19.58 4.04 13.88
CA GLY A 129 -20.14 3.35 12.70
C GLY A 129 -19.14 3.12 11.57
N ALA A 130 -17.84 3.22 11.83
CA ALA A 130 -16.78 2.88 10.89
C ALA A 130 -15.73 1.97 11.56
N ILE A 131 -15.11 1.11 10.75
CA ILE A 131 -13.94 0.33 11.18
C ILE A 131 -12.69 1.19 10.97
N GLU A 132 -11.93 1.42 12.04
CA GLU A 132 -10.71 2.21 12.05
C GLU A 132 -9.46 1.35 11.93
N PHE A 133 -8.46 1.90 11.23
CA PHE A 133 -7.13 1.34 11.07
C PHE A 133 -6.12 2.39 11.50
N ASP A 134 -5.09 1.97 12.24
CA ASP A 134 -3.92 2.81 12.49
C ASP A 134 -3.01 2.81 11.25
N ALA A 135 -3.07 3.88 10.45
CA ALA A 135 -2.21 4.11 9.29
C ALA A 135 -1.02 5.05 9.59
N GLY A 136 -0.78 5.33 10.88
CA GLY A 136 0.27 6.21 11.36
C GLY A 136 1.66 5.58 11.32
N GLY A 137 2.67 6.43 11.37
CA GLY A 137 4.09 6.08 11.39
C GLY A 137 4.95 7.27 11.83
N ASP A 138 6.23 7.26 11.50
CA ASP A 138 7.16 8.34 11.90
C ASP A 138 6.82 9.69 11.27
N GLY A 139 5.98 9.72 10.22
CA GLY A 139 5.45 10.94 9.61
C GLY A 139 4.26 11.58 10.34
N GLY A 140 3.86 11.03 11.49
CA GLY A 140 2.75 11.51 12.30
C GLY A 140 1.52 10.59 12.24
N PRO A 141 0.50 10.91 13.05
CA PRO A 141 -0.68 10.07 13.17
C PRO A 141 -1.55 10.16 11.92
N ARG A 142 -1.99 9.00 11.44
CA ARG A 142 -2.94 8.86 10.34
C ARG A 142 -3.87 7.69 10.63
N MET A 143 -5.10 7.78 10.17
CA MET A 143 -6.07 6.69 10.29
C MET A 143 -6.82 6.49 8.99
N TRP A 144 -7.08 5.22 8.64
CA TRP A 144 -8.15 4.93 7.70
C TRP A 144 -9.44 4.65 8.47
N ARG A 145 -10.57 5.00 7.84
CA ARG A 145 -11.90 4.57 8.26
C ARG A 145 -12.62 3.93 7.10
N ILE A 146 -13.29 2.82 7.35
CA ILE A 146 -14.19 2.16 6.39
C ILE A 146 -15.59 2.21 6.97
N GLY A 147 -16.47 2.97 6.32
CA GLY A 147 -17.82 3.26 6.81
C GLY A 147 -18.55 4.20 5.85
N PRO A 148 -19.49 5.03 6.35
CA PRO A 148 -20.20 6.00 5.52
C PRO A 148 -19.24 6.91 4.73
N PRO A 149 -19.58 7.27 3.47
CA PRO A 149 -18.74 8.15 2.66
C PRO A 149 -18.47 9.50 3.33
N ALA A 150 -17.21 9.91 3.35
CA ALA A 150 -16.78 11.23 3.80
C ALA A 150 -16.78 12.24 2.64
N THR A 151 -16.63 13.52 2.96
CA THR A 151 -16.52 14.60 1.96
C THR A 151 -15.14 14.61 1.30
N GLU A 152 -15.08 15.03 0.04
CA GLU A 152 -13.79 15.22 -0.65
C GLU A 152 -13.01 16.41 -0.08
N ASP A 153 -11.70 16.24 -0.01
CA ASP A 153 -10.74 17.31 0.27
C ASP A 153 -9.47 17.04 -0.57
N PRO A 154 -9.37 17.65 -1.77
CA PRO A 154 -8.25 17.41 -2.68
C PRO A 154 -6.88 17.72 -2.08
N ALA A 155 -6.79 18.72 -1.19
CA ALA A 155 -5.52 19.08 -0.56
C ALA A 155 -5.08 17.98 0.41
N SER A 156 -6.00 17.50 1.25
CA SER A 156 -5.72 16.40 2.17
C SER A 156 -5.48 15.07 1.44
N GLN A 157 -6.16 14.82 0.32
CA GLN A 157 -5.92 13.65 -0.54
C GLN A 157 -4.52 13.66 -1.16
N ALA A 158 -4.09 14.80 -1.71
CA ALA A 158 -2.73 14.94 -2.25
C ALA A 158 -1.67 14.75 -1.15
N ALA A 159 -1.88 15.37 0.01
CA ALA A 159 -1.00 15.17 1.17
C ALA A 159 -0.96 13.70 1.62
N TRP A 160 -2.07 12.97 1.53
CA TRP A 160 -2.12 11.54 1.88
C TRP A 160 -1.25 10.70 0.96
N GLN A 161 -1.34 10.92 -0.36
CA GLN A 161 -0.51 10.22 -1.35
C GLN A 161 0.98 10.53 -1.15
N VAL A 162 1.34 11.78 -0.85
CA VAL A 162 2.72 12.16 -0.51
C VAL A 162 3.19 11.45 0.76
N ALA A 163 2.35 11.38 1.78
CA ALA A 163 2.67 10.68 3.02
C ALA A 163 2.87 9.17 2.78
N ASP A 164 2.06 8.52 1.93
CA ASP A 164 2.26 7.13 1.52
C ASP A 164 3.64 6.93 0.88
N LEU A 165 4.01 7.79 -0.07
CA LEU A 165 5.30 7.70 -0.78
C LEU A 165 6.48 7.91 0.18
N ARG A 166 6.38 8.87 1.12
CA ARG A 166 7.44 9.11 2.13
C ARG A 166 7.65 7.92 3.07
N HIS A 167 6.63 7.11 3.34
CA HIS A 167 6.76 5.86 4.09
C HIS A 167 7.16 4.65 3.23
N GLY A 168 7.33 4.85 1.92
CA GLY A 168 7.70 3.77 1.00
C GLY A 168 6.55 2.83 0.67
N LEU A 169 5.30 3.28 0.81
CA LEU A 169 4.13 2.57 0.29
C LEU A 169 3.98 2.93 -1.20
N PRO A 170 4.31 2.03 -2.15
CA PRO A 170 4.21 2.34 -3.56
C PRO A 170 2.76 2.52 -4.00
N ARG A 171 2.53 3.49 -4.89
CA ARG A 171 1.25 3.80 -5.54
C ARG A 171 1.38 3.59 -7.04
N LEU A 172 1.30 2.34 -7.48
CA LEU A 172 1.57 1.88 -8.83
C LEU A 172 0.41 2.18 -9.79
N PRO A 173 0.58 3.13 -10.74
CA PRO A 173 -0.37 3.27 -11.83
C PRO A 173 -0.34 2.02 -12.71
N ALA A 174 -1.36 1.85 -13.55
CA ALA A 174 -1.50 0.69 -14.42
C ALA A 174 -0.25 0.40 -15.28
N SER A 175 0.46 1.44 -15.73
CA SER A 175 1.70 1.29 -16.49
C SER A 175 2.80 0.59 -15.71
N GLN A 176 2.83 0.67 -14.39
CA GLN A 176 3.89 0.19 -13.50
C GLN A 176 3.53 -1.10 -12.74
N ARG A 177 2.30 -1.59 -12.90
CA ARG A 177 1.88 -2.89 -12.37
C ARG A 177 2.58 -4.02 -13.12
N GLU A 178 2.81 -5.13 -12.44
CA GLU A 178 3.44 -6.34 -12.98
C GLU A 178 4.88 -6.17 -13.50
N GLN A 179 5.51 -5.01 -13.26
CA GLN A 179 6.91 -4.78 -13.62
C GLN A 179 7.88 -5.23 -12.52
N TRP A 180 7.51 -4.98 -11.27
CA TRP A 180 8.43 -5.06 -10.14
C TRP A 180 8.22 -6.31 -9.29
N THR A 181 9.31 -6.84 -8.72
CA THR A 181 9.22 -7.86 -7.65
C THR A 181 8.96 -7.20 -6.29
N PRO A 182 8.43 -7.93 -5.29
CA PRO A 182 8.23 -7.40 -3.94
C PRO A 182 9.50 -6.77 -3.34
N GLN A 183 10.65 -7.38 -3.55
CA GLN A 183 11.92 -6.86 -3.04
C GLN A 183 12.36 -5.58 -3.74
N GLN A 184 12.14 -5.47 -5.05
CA GLN A 184 12.43 -4.23 -5.79
C GLN A 184 11.56 -3.07 -5.29
N LEU A 185 10.35 -3.35 -4.82
CA LEU A 185 9.46 -2.37 -4.20
C LEU A 185 9.65 -2.24 -2.68
N ALA A 186 10.70 -2.83 -2.11
CA ALA A 186 11.01 -2.78 -0.68
C ALA A 186 9.83 -3.24 0.23
N LEU A 187 8.98 -4.15 -0.25
CA LEU A 187 7.77 -4.58 0.47
C LEU A 187 8.06 -5.33 1.78
N ASP A 188 9.31 -5.74 1.99
CA ASP A 188 9.82 -6.28 3.26
C ASP A 188 9.72 -5.25 4.40
N ARG A 189 9.88 -3.94 4.09
CA ARG A 189 9.67 -2.85 5.07
C ARG A 189 8.25 -2.85 5.63
N LEU A 190 7.28 -3.21 4.80
CA LEU A 190 5.86 -3.31 5.16
C LEU A 190 5.47 -4.68 5.72
N SER A 191 6.38 -5.67 5.65
CA SER A 191 6.06 -7.09 5.87
C SER A 191 4.92 -7.59 4.99
N ALA A 192 4.82 -7.13 3.73
CA ALA A 192 3.69 -7.43 2.85
C ALA A 192 3.75 -8.80 2.14
N TYR A 193 4.76 -9.63 2.46
CA TYR A 193 4.88 -10.99 1.94
C TYR A 193 5.61 -11.90 2.94
N SER A 194 5.36 -13.20 2.84
CA SER A 194 5.99 -14.22 3.67
C SER A 194 6.70 -15.24 2.80
N VAL A 195 7.99 -15.44 3.06
CA VAL A 195 8.78 -16.53 2.45
C VAL A 195 8.67 -17.86 3.21
N LYS A 196 7.94 -17.86 4.33
CA LYS A 196 7.80 -19.03 5.23
C LYS A 196 6.45 -19.74 5.11
N LYS A 197 5.46 -19.09 4.51
CA LYS A 197 4.12 -19.68 4.31
C LYS A 197 4.11 -20.73 3.19
N GLY A 198 2.98 -21.44 3.08
CA GLY A 198 2.71 -22.36 1.97
C GLY A 198 2.66 -21.69 0.60
N CYS A 199 2.42 -22.50 -0.44
CA CYS A 199 2.48 -22.07 -1.84
C CYS A 199 1.50 -20.92 -2.16
N TYR A 200 1.98 -19.92 -2.89
CA TYR A 200 1.18 -18.87 -3.54
C TYR A 200 1.79 -18.51 -4.91
N PRO A 201 1.02 -17.94 -5.86
CA PRO A 201 1.53 -17.56 -7.18
C PRO A 201 2.77 -16.65 -7.10
N GLY A 202 3.84 -17.03 -7.81
CA GLY A 202 5.09 -16.26 -7.86
C GLY A 202 6.03 -16.43 -6.67
N GLN A 203 5.68 -17.26 -5.66
CA GLN A 203 6.52 -17.51 -4.48
C GLN A 203 7.93 -17.98 -4.84
N GLU A 204 8.08 -18.85 -5.84
CA GLU A 204 9.40 -19.39 -6.24
C GLU A 204 10.40 -18.26 -6.54
N ILE A 205 9.97 -17.24 -7.28
CA ILE A 205 10.80 -16.09 -7.66
C ILE A 205 11.14 -15.25 -6.42
N VAL A 206 10.16 -15.02 -5.54
CA VAL A 206 10.33 -14.27 -4.29
C VAL A 206 11.30 -15.00 -3.36
N ALA A 207 11.08 -16.28 -3.12
CA ALA A 207 11.91 -17.12 -2.26
C ALA A 207 13.34 -17.25 -2.79
N ARG A 208 13.52 -17.51 -4.09
CA ARG A 208 14.85 -17.57 -4.72
C ARG A 208 15.63 -16.27 -4.53
N THR A 209 14.96 -15.13 -4.69
CA THR A 209 15.59 -13.81 -4.48
C THR A 209 15.99 -13.62 -3.02
N HIS A 210 15.15 -14.05 -2.07
CA HIS A 210 15.43 -13.94 -0.64
C HIS A 210 16.59 -14.84 -0.18
N PHE A 211 16.60 -16.11 -0.57
CA PHE A 211 17.55 -17.11 -0.05
C PHE A 211 18.86 -17.21 -0.85
N LEU A 212 18.83 -16.96 -2.16
CA LEU A 212 19.98 -17.20 -3.05
C LEU A 212 20.50 -15.93 -3.73
N GLY A 213 19.59 -15.07 -4.19
CA GLY A 213 19.94 -13.99 -5.10
C GLY A 213 20.37 -12.67 -4.45
N LYS A 214 19.78 -12.34 -3.29
CA LYS A 214 19.65 -10.98 -2.73
C LYS A 214 19.16 -9.95 -3.78
N ALA A 215 18.21 -9.10 -3.41
CA ALA A 215 17.80 -8.03 -4.31
C ALA A 215 18.98 -7.06 -4.52
N LYS A 216 19.33 -6.76 -5.77
CA LYS A 216 20.39 -5.77 -6.10
C LYS A 216 19.83 -4.35 -6.24
N ARG A 217 18.51 -4.24 -6.33
CA ARG A 217 17.76 -3.00 -6.52
C ARG A 217 16.62 -2.95 -5.51
N SER A 218 16.33 -1.76 -5.03
CA SER A 218 15.25 -1.50 -4.07
C SER A 218 14.65 -0.12 -4.33
N LEU A 219 13.42 0.04 -3.87
CA LEU A 219 12.71 1.30 -3.84
C LEU A 219 13.45 2.30 -2.96
N GLN A 220 13.59 3.53 -3.45
CA GLN A 220 14.14 4.67 -2.72
C GLN A 220 13.26 5.90 -2.99
N CYS A 221 13.18 6.81 -2.02
CA CYS A 221 12.38 8.03 -2.12
C CYS A 221 13.24 9.23 -2.53
N PHE A 222 12.69 10.08 -3.38
CA PHE A 222 13.32 11.31 -3.85
C PHE A 222 12.30 12.44 -3.91
N SER A 223 12.79 13.66 -3.80
CA SER A 223 12.06 14.87 -4.18
C SER A 223 12.72 15.54 -5.39
N ALA A 224 11.91 16.23 -6.19
CA ALA A 224 12.37 16.98 -7.36
C ALA A 224 11.57 18.27 -7.49
N ASN A 225 12.25 19.36 -7.86
CA ASN A 225 11.55 20.61 -8.19
C ASN A 225 10.88 20.45 -9.56
N GLY A 226 9.55 20.60 -9.62
CA GLY A 226 8.76 20.42 -10.83
C GLY A 226 8.16 19.02 -10.98
N THR A 227 7.58 18.74 -12.15
CA THR A 227 6.79 17.53 -12.42
C THR A 227 7.62 16.47 -13.10
N VAL A 228 7.85 15.35 -12.41
CA VAL A 228 8.49 14.15 -12.98
C VAL A 228 7.42 13.15 -13.39
N ALA A 229 7.57 12.53 -14.56
CA ALA A 229 6.65 11.51 -15.02
C ALA A 229 6.99 10.12 -14.45
N VAL A 230 5.96 9.30 -14.28
CA VAL A 230 6.14 7.88 -13.97
C VAL A 230 6.78 7.16 -15.15
N GLY A 231 7.73 6.26 -14.86
CA GLY A 231 8.50 5.54 -15.87
C GLY A 231 9.71 6.31 -16.40
N THR A 232 9.91 7.57 -16.00
CA THR A 232 11.11 8.32 -16.38
C THR A 232 12.36 7.61 -15.85
N PRO A 233 13.39 7.39 -16.69
CA PRO A 233 14.67 6.88 -16.24
C PRO A 233 15.34 7.83 -15.25
N VAL A 234 15.85 7.28 -14.15
CA VAL A 234 16.75 8.00 -13.25
C VAL A 234 18.17 7.89 -13.78
N ARG A 235 18.80 9.03 -14.04
CA ARG A 235 20.11 9.14 -14.70
C ARG A 235 21.19 9.68 -13.78
N GLU A 236 22.40 9.17 -13.95
CA GLU A 236 23.64 9.74 -13.43
C GLU A 236 24.56 10.05 -14.62
N GLY A 237 24.66 11.34 -14.97
CA GLY A 237 25.22 11.75 -16.25
C GLY A 237 24.43 11.15 -17.42
N ASP A 238 25.11 10.46 -18.32
CA ASP A 238 24.47 9.82 -19.50
C ASP A 238 23.97 8.40 -19.26
N ARG A 239 24.06 7.87 -18.03
CA ARG A 239 23.70 6.48 -17.71
C ARG A 239 22.36 6.40 -17.02
N ASP A 240 21.48 5.55 -17.52
CA ASP A 240 20.26 5.14 -16.83
C ASP A 240 20.63 4.18 -15.69
N VAL A 241 20.40 4.62 -14.45
CA VAL A 241 20.72 3.86 -13.24
C VAL A 241 19.47 3.32 -12.56
N GLY A 242 18.30 3.90 -12.80
CA GLY A 242 17.01 3.35 -12.38
C GLY A 242 15.80 3.95 -13.05
N GLU A 243 14.65 3.77 -12.43
CA GLU A 243 13.36 4.14 -13.03
C GLU A 243 12.39 4.59 -11.94
N VAL A 244 11.65 5.66 -12.24
CA VAL A 244 10.58 6.20 -11.39
C VAL A 244 9.36 5.28 -11.44
N ALA A 245 9.03 4.63 -10.32
CA ALA A 245 7.92 3.69 -10.23
C ALA A 245 6.58 4.35 -9.90
N CYS A 246 6.58 5.40 -9.07
CA CYS A 246 5.39 6.20 -8.79
C CYS A 246 5.75 7.61 -8.32
N VAL A 247 4.84 8.57 -8.55
CA VAL A 247 5.02 10.00 -8.25
C VAL A 247 3.73 10.54 -7.65
N SER A 248 3.86 11.46 -6.69
CA SER A 248 2.82 12.38 -6.23
C SER A 248 3.42 13.80 -6.11
N THR A 249 2.61 14.81 -5.83
CA THR A 249 3.06 16.21 -5.74
C THR A 249 2.65 16.84 -4.42
N ASP A 250 3.55 17.59 -3.79
CA ASP A 250 3.31 18.29 -2.52
C ASP A 250 3.12 19.82 -2.69
N GLY A 251 2.83 20.27 -3.91
CA GLY A 251 2.65 21.69 -4.25
C GLY A 251 3.95 22.44 -4.53
N GLU A 252 5.09 21.95 -4.01
CA GLU A 252 6.43 22.50 -4.27
C GLU A 252 7.16 21.74 -5.39
N GLY A 253 6.82 20.47 -5.58
CA GLY A 253 7.34 19.66 -6.67
C GLY A 253 6.81 18.24 -6.64
N SER A 254 7.66 17.31 -7.10
CA SER A 254 7.37 15.89 -7.11
C SER A 254 7.99 15.21 -5.90
N VAL A 255 7.23 14.33 -5.24
CA VAL A 255 7.73 13.29 -4.35
C VAL A 255 7.56 11.96 -5.07
N LEU A 256 8.64 11.21 -5.22
CA LEU A 256 8.64 10.01 -6.04
C LEU A 256 9.35 8.84 -5.38
N LEU A 257 8.95 7.64 -5.78
CA LEU A 257 9.65 6.40 -5.46
C LEU A 257 10.27 5.86 -6.75
N ALA A 258 11.57 5.61 -6.72
CA ALA A 258 12.31 5.04 -7.83
C ALA A 258 12.97 3.73 -7.42
N VAL A 259 12.98 2.74 -8.31
CA VAL A 259 13.69 1.48 -8.10
C VAL A 259 15.14 1.68 -8.53
N MET A 260 16.06 1.69 -7.57
CA MET A 260 17.48 2.04 -7.73
C MET A 260 18.40 0.92 -7.27
N PRO A 261 19.67 0.85 -7.72
CA PRO A 261 20.66 -0.05 -7.14
C PRO A 261 20.86 0.24 -5.65
N LEU A 262 21.02 -0.80 -4.81
CA LEU A 262 21.15 -0.64 -3.36
C LEU A 262 22.39 0.16 -2.94
N GLU A 263 23.52 -0.07 -3.61
CA GLU A 263 24.82 0.50 -3.25
C GLU A 263 25.03 1.91 -3.83
N HIS A 264 24.03 2.47 -4.50
CA HIS A 264 24.19 3.77 -5.14
C HIS A 264 24.16 4.92 -4.12
N ALA A 265 25.08 5.87 -4.24
CA ALA A 265 25.25 6.97 -3.30
C ALA A 265 24.02 7.91 -3.23
N GLY A 266 23.27 8.01 -4.34
CA GLY A 266 22.03 8.79 -4.40
C GLY A 266 22.26 10.29 -4.60
N THR A 267 23.41 10.68 -5.15
CA THR A 267 23.79 12.08 -5.43
C THR A 267 24.02 12.28 -6.92
N GLY A 268 23.77 13.48 -7.45
CA GLY A 268 23.97 13.77 -8.89
C GLY A 268 22.97 13.05 -9.80
N LEU A 269 21.81 12.69 -9.25
CA LEU A 269 20.74 11.99 -9.96
C LEU A 269 19.77 12.98 -10.60
N PHE A 270 19.29 12.64 -11.79
CA PHE A 270 18.29 13.41 -12.53
C PHE A 270 17.17 12.50 -13.03
N ALA A 271 15.96 13.04 -13.11
CA ALA A 271 14.88 12.48 -13.92
C ALA A 271 14.48 13.56 -14.92
N ASP A 272 14.64 13.29 -16.21
CA ASP A 272 14.60 14.31 -17.27
C ASP A 272 15.55 15.48 -16.96
N SER A 273 15.04 16.71 -16.88
CA SER A 273 15.79 17.91 -16.52
C SER A 273 15.77 18.23 -15.02
N HIS A 274 15.13 17.39 -14.20
CA HIS A 274 14.91 17.65 -12.78
C HIS A 274 15.95 16.94 -11.91
N PRO A 275 16.78 17.69 -11.15
CA PRO A 275 17.65 17.10 -10.15
C PRO A 275 16.84 16.40 -9.06
N LEU A 276 17.28 15.21 -8.66
CA LEU A 276 16.66 14.43 -7.60
C LEU A 276 17.42 14.60 -6.28
N THR A 277 16.69 14.90 -5.21
CA THR A 277 17.21 14.91 -3.85
C THR A 277 16.70 13.68 -3.12
N ARG A 278 17.61 12.82 -2.64
CA ARG A 278 17.24 11.62 -1.89
C ARG A 278 16.60 11.99 -0.55
N GLN A 279 15.46 11.37 -0.26
CA GLN A 279 14.76 11.48 1.01
C GLN A 279 14.85 10.15 1.76
N PRO A 280 15.12 10.14 3.08
CA PRO A 280 15.00 8.93 3.88
C PRO A 280 13.54 8.46 3.87
N LEU A 281 13.34 7.14 3.75
CA LEU A 281 12.03 6.55 3.94
C LEU A 281 11.67 6.57 5.42
N LEU A 282 10.45 6.99 5.73
CA LEU A 282 9.88 6.93 7.07
C LEU A 282 9.53 5.48 7.44
N ASP A 283 9.66 5.13 8.71
CA ASP A 283 9.24 3.83 9.25
C ASP A 283 7.84 3.93 9.89
N GLY A 284 7.40 2.85 10.53
CA GLY A 284 6.16 2.83 11.29
C GLY A 284 4.94 2.30 10.55
N LEU A 285 4.99 2.00 9.25
CA LEU A 285 3.89 1.33 8.53
C LEU A 285 3.90 -0.20 8.61
N ARG A 286 4.92 -0.81 9.22
CA ARG A 286 4.96 -2.27 9.39
C ARG A 286 3.83 -2.71 10.33
N ARG A 287 3.11 -3.77 9.95
CA ARG A 287 1.98 -4.33 10.70
C ARG A 287 2.12 -5.84 10.78
#